data_AF-A0A966UWT3-F1
#
_entry.id   AF-A0A966UWT3-F1
#
_cell.length_a   1.000
_cell.length_b   1.000
_cell.length_c   1.000
_cell.angle_alpha   90.00
_cell.angle_beta   90.00
_cell.angle_gamma   90.00
#
_symmetry.space_group_name_H-M   'P 1'
#
loop_
_entity.id
_entity.type
_entity.pdbx_description
1 polymer ?
#
loop_
_entity_poly.entity_id
_entity_poly.type
_entity_poly.pdbx_seq_one_letter_code
_entity_poly.pdbx_strand_id
1 'polypeptide(L)'
;ISMQEVAEPYIRRKAIRHMEKGRVVIFGAGTGNPFFTTDTTAALRAAEIGADVVFKATKVDGVYNKDPNKHADAVRYDSLSFLEVLSSELEVMDGTAIALCKDNAIPIVVFDLFGAGNIGRAVAGEPIGTRIQPA
;
A
#
# COMPACT_ATOMS: atom_id res chain seq x y z
N ILE A 1 -12.46 -20.71 -18.28
CA ILE A 1 -11.08 -20.91 -17.78
C ILE A 1 -11.17 -20.93 -16.27
N SER A 2 -10.73 -22.01 -15.63
CA SER A 2 -10.69 -22.09 -14.16
C SER A 2 -9.44 -21.37 -13.64
N MET A 3 -9.46 -20.85 -12.41
CA MET A 3 -8.29 -20.15 -11.86
C MET A 3 -7.03 -21.04 -11.88
N GLN A 4 -7.21 -22.34 -11.62
CA GLN A 4 -6.15 -23.35 -11.59
C GLN A 4 -5.43 -23.54 -12.94
N GLU A 5 -6.07 -23.19 -14.06
CA GLU A 5 -5.46 -23.22 -15.40
C GLU A 5 -4.55 -22.00 -15.65
N VAL A 6 -4.67 -20.93 -14.86
CA VAL A 6 -3.93 -19.66 -15.03
C VAL A 6 -2.87 -19.47 -13.97
N ALA A 7 -3.21 -19.69 -12.70
CA ALA A 7 -2.29 -19.60 -11.58
C ALA A 7 -2.75 -20.48 -10.41
N GLU A 8 -1.86 -20.74 -9.45
CA GLU A 8 -2.27 -21.44 -8.25
C GLU A 8 -3.20 -20.57 -7.38
N PRO A 9 -4.20 -21.17 -6.68
CA PRO A 9 -4.99 -20.46 -5.69
C PRO A 9 -4.10 -19.87 -4.60
N TYR A 10 -4.48 -18.70 -4.09
CA TYR A 10 -3.75 -18.10 -2.97
C TYR A 10 -3.81 -19.01 -1.73
N ILE A 11 -2.63 -19.43 -1.28
CA ILE A 11 -2.43 -20.18 -0.04
C ILE A 11 -1.33 -19.46 0.74
N ARG A 12 -1.69 -18.83 1.87
CA ARG A 12 -0.77 -18.04 2.72
C ARG A 12 0.59 -18.72 2.93
N ARG A 13 0.58 -19.99 3.36
CA ARG A 13 1.82 -20.75 3.63
C ARG A 13 2.69 -20.94 2.39
N LYS A 14 2.09 -21.07 1.20
CA LYS A 14 2.84 -21.15 -0.06
C LYS A 14 3.43 -19.79 -0.43
N ALA A 15 2.66 -18.71 -0.31
CA ALA A 15 3.16 -17.37 -0.59
C ALA A 15 4.40 -17.06 0.26
N ILE A 16 4.31 -17.29 1.58
CA ILE A 16 5.44 -17.15 2.51
C ILE A 16 6.61 -18.04 2.08
N ARG A 17 6.37 -19.32 1.77
CA ARG A 17 7.42 -20.24 1.31
C ARG A 17 8.10 -19.82 0.00
N HIS A 18 7.39 -19.13 -0.89
CA HIS A 18 7.98 -18.57 -2.10
C HIS A 18 8.87 -17.36 -1.75
N MET A 19 8.43 -16.49 -0.85
CA MET A 19 9.22 -15.34 -0.38
C MET A 19 10.49 -15.78 0.35
N GLU A 20 10.42 -16.80 1.22
CA GLU A 20 11.59 -17.41 1.89
C GLU A 20 12.65 -17.93 0.90
N LYS A 21 12.25 -18.27 -0.33
CA LYS A 21 13.14 -18.73 -1.41
C LYS A 21 13.65 -17.59 -2.29
N GLY A 22 13.40 -16.33 -1.92
CA GLY A 22 13.79 -15.15 -2.70
C GLY A 22 12.98 -14.97 -3.98
N ARG A 23 11.76 -15.51 -4.07
CA ARG A 23 10.90 -15.37 -5.25
C ARG A 23 9.98 -14.16 -5.10
N VAL A 24 9.78 -13.45 -6.20
CA VAL A 24 8.70 -12.45 -6.32
C VAL A 24 7.36 -13.18 -6.37
N VAL A 25 6.41 -12.73 -5.55
CA VAL A 25 5.04 -13.27 -5.50
C VAL A 25 4.09 -12.19 -6.00
N ILE A 26 3.27 -12.54 -7.00
CA ILE A 26 2.26 -11.64 -7.57
C ILE A 26 0.89 -12.13 -7.11
N PHE A 27 0.14 -11.27 -6.42
CA PHE A 27 -1.24 -11.55 -6.01
C PHE A 27 -2.22 -11.05 -7.07
N GLY A 28 -2.91 -11.96 -7.74
CA GLY A 28 -3.97 -11.65 -8.71
C GLY A 28 -5.37 -11.66 -8.10
N ALA A 29 -6.34 -11.11 -8.85
CA ALA A 29 -7.78 -11.16 -8.55
C ALA A 29 -8.25 -10.46 -7.26
N GLY A 30 -7.42 -9.61 -6.64
CA GLY A 30 -7.83 -8.83 -5.47
C GLY A 30 -8.10 -9.71 -4.24
N THR A 31 -9.15 -9.38 -3.49
CA THR A 31 -9.69 -10.24 -2.43
C THR A 31 -10.52 -11.41 -2.97
N GLY A 32 -10.84 -11.40 -4.27
CA GLY A 32 -11.80 -12.30 -4.90
C GLY A 32 -13.27 -11.95 -4.65
N ASN A 33 -13.55 -10.87 -3.91
CA ASN A 33 -14.91 -10.44 -3.56
C ASN A 33 -15.25 -9.10 -4.21
N PRO A 34 -16.51 -8.90 -4.66
CA PRO A 34 -16.97 -7.58 -5.11
C PRO A 34 -16.95 -6.58 -3.94
N PHE A 35 -16.97 -5.28 -4.28
CA PHE A 35 -16.98 -4.15 -3.33
C PHE A 35 -15.67 -3.89 -2.56
N PHE A 36 -14.63 -4.67 -2.80
CA PHE A 36 -13.29 -4.42 -2.24
C PHE A 36 -12.37 -3.79 -3.28
N THR A 37 -11.50 -2.88 -2.84
CA THR A 37 -10.52 -2.24 -3.70
C THR A 37 -9.22 -3.07 -3.76
N THR A 38 -8.35 -2.72 -4.70
CA THR A 38 -6.98 -3.24 -4.73
C THR A 38 -6.18 -2.78 -3.50
N ASP A 39 -6.47 -1.61 -2.95
CA ASP A 39 -5.85 -1.08 -1.73
C ASP A 39 -6.21 -1.96 -0.52
N THR A 40 -7.48 -2.35 -0.38
CA THR A 40 -7.90 -3.30 0.67
C THR A 40 -7.22 -4.66 0.49
N THR A 41 -7.05 -5.10 -0.76
CA THR A 41 -6.31 -6.34 -1.06
C THR A 41 -4.86 -6.24 -0.61
N ALA A 42 -4.18 -5.12 -0.91
CA ALA A 42 -2.79 -4.92 -0.54
C ALA A 42 -2.62 -4.95 0.98
N ALA A 43 -3.48 -4.25 1.73
CA ALA A 43 -3.48 -4.27 3.19
C ALA A 43 -3.73 -5.68 3.76
N LEU A 44 -4.72 -6.41 3.22
CA LEU A 44 -5.00 -7.78 3.64
C LEU A 44 -3.82 -8.72 3.38
N ARG A 45 -3.25 -8.71 2.17
CA ARG A 45 -2.13 -9.59 1.83
C ARG A 45 -0.88 -9.23 2.64
N ALA A 46 -0.62 -7.95 2.87
CA ALA A 46 0.46 -7.48 3.73
C ALA A 46 0.33 -8.04 5.16
N ALA A 47 -0.86 -7.97 5.76
CA ALA A 47 -1.13 -8.54 7.07
C ALA A 47 -0.96 -10.07 7.09
N GLU A 48 -1.46 -10.77 6.08
CA GLU A 48 -1.33 -12.23 6.02
C GLU A 48 0.13 -12.68 5.86
N ILE A 49 0.93 -12.03 5.00
CA ILE A 49 2.33 -12.42 4.80
C ILE A 49 3.27 -11.87 5.88
N GLY A 50 2.79 -10.98 6.77
CA GLY A 50 3.61 -10.31 7.78
C GLY A 50 4.60 -9.32 7.16
N ALA A 51 4.14 -8.51 6.21
CA ALA A 51 4.97 -7.50 5.57
C ALA A 51 5.33 -6.35 6.53
N ASP A 52 6.57 -5.87 6.45
CA ASP A 52 7.06 -4.77 7.29
C ASP A 52 6.48 -3.40 6.89
N VAL A 53 6.05 -3.25 5.62
CA VAL A 53 5.55 -1.98 5.06
C VAL A 53 4.74 -2.24 3.80
N VAL A 54 3.72 -1.40 3.56
CA VAL A 54 3.00 -1.31 2.28
C VAL A 54 3.49 -0.10 1.50
N PHE A 55 4.06 -0.34 0.33
CA PHE A 55 4.44 0.71 -0.61
C PHE A 55 3.28 0.99 -1.59
N LYS A 56 2.65 2.17 -1.47
CA LYS A 56 1.61 2.63 -2.39
C LYS A 56 2.22 3.58 -3.42
N ALA A 57 2.53 3.04 -4.59
CA ALA A 57 3.06 3.81 -5.71
C ALA A 57 1.93 4.54 -6.45
N THR A 58 2.06 5.84 -6.64
CA THR A 58 1.05 6.70 -7.26
C THR A 58 1.65 7.60 -8.34
N LYS A 59 0.85 8.50 -8.92
CA LYS A 59 1.30 9.54 -9.88
C LYS A 59 1.74 10.84 -9.20
N VAL A 60 1.49 10.98 -7.90
CA VAL A 60 1.88 12.13 -7.10
C VAL A 60 2.94 11.68 -6.09
N ASP A 61 3.77 12.61 -5.64
CA ASP A 61 4.94 12.34 -4.82
C ASP A 61 4.63 12.28 -3.31
N GLY A 62 3.39 11.96 -2.93
CA GLY A 62 2.96 11.81 -1.54
C GLY A 62 1.47 12.10 -1.32
N VAL A 63 1.11 12.28 -0.05
CA VAL A 63 -0.22 12.68 0.40
C VAL A 63 -0.25 14.18 0.62
N TYR A 64 -1.31 14.82 0.15
CA TYR A 64 -1.51 16.26 0.22
C TYR A 64 -2.79 16.58 1.00
N ASN A 65 -2.86 17.79 1.55
CA ASN A 65 -4.08 18.30 2.19
C ASN A 65 -5.24 18.53 1.21
N LYS A 66 -4.95 18.63 -0.09
CA LYS A 66 -5.90 18.77 -1.20
C LYS A 66 -5.22 18.40 -2.52
N ASP A 67 -6.00 18.18 -3.58
CA ASP A 67 -5.49 17.76 -4.89
C ASP A 67 -4.47 18.77 -5.47
N PRO A 68 -3.18 18.41 -5.58
CA PRO A 68 -2.13 19.32 -6.06
C PRO A 68 -2.26 19.68 -7.54
N ASN A 69 -3.05 18.92 -8.31
CA ASN A 69 -3.30 19.25 -9.73
C ASN A 69 -4.38 20.32 -9.89
N LYS A 70 -5.21 20.53 -8.85
CA LYS A 70 -6.30 21.53 -8.85
C LYS A 70 -5.95 22.76 -8.01
N HIS A 71 -5.10 22.60 -7.01
CA HIS A 71 -4.77 23.63 -6.03
C HIS A 71 -3.27 23.86 -5.98
N ALA A 72 -2.82 25.01 -6.46
CA ALA A 72 -1.40 25.39 -6.47
C ALA A 72 -0.83 25.58 -5.05
N ASP A 73 -1.69 25.78 -4.05
CA ASP A 73 -1.34 25.92 -2.63
C ASP A 73 -1.53 24.60 -1.85
N ALA A 74 -1.59 23.45 -2.55
CA ALA A 74 -1.57 22.14 -1.91
C ALA A 74 -0.24 21.91 -1.19
N VAL A 75 -0.33 21.41 0.04
CA VAL A 75 0.81 21.15 0.92
C VAL A 75 0.92 19.64 1.12
N ARG A 76 2.11 19.11 0.83
CA ARG A 76 2.43 17.69 1.04
C ARG A 76 2.76 17.45 2.52
N TYR A 77 2.31 16.32 3.04
CA TYR A 77 2.72 15.83 4.35
C TYR A 77 3.97 14.97 4.22
N ASP A 78 4.93 15.10 5.14
CA ASP A 78 6.08 14.17 5.19
C ASP A 78 5.72 12.90 5.98
N SER A 79 4.93 13.05 7.05
CA SER A 79 4.41 11.95 7.85
C SER A 79 2.98 12.20 8.32
N LEU A 80 2.21 11.13 8.48
CA LEU A 80 0.86 11.14 9.03
C LEU A 80 0.67 9.94 9.97
N SER A 81 -0.21 10.08 10.95
CA SER A 81 -0.76 8.96 11.70
C SER A 81 -1.96 8.35 10.96
N PHE A 82 -2.27 7.08 11.24
CA PHE A 82 -3.50 6.47 10.73
C PHE A 82 -4.76 7.24 11.14
N LEU A 83 -4.76 7.83 12.33
CA LEU A 83 -5.89 8.61 12.82
C LEU A 83 -6.09 9.87 11.98
N GLU A 84 -5.03 10.61 11.68
CA GLU A 84 -5.10 11.83 10.85
C GLU A 84 -5.65 11.52 9.45
N VAL A 85 -5.19 10.44 8.83
CA VAL A 85 -5.69 10.00 7.52
C VAL A 85 -7.20 9.74 7.56
N LEU A 86 -7.69 9.07 8.61
CA LEU A 86 -9.11 8.76 8.78
C LEU A 86 -9.94 9.99 9.15
N SER A 87 -9.46 10.84 10.07
CA SER A 87 -10.21 11.99 10.59
C SER A 87 -10.31 13.14 9.60
N SER A 88 -9.28 13.30 8.74
CA SER A 88 -9.23 14.35 7.73
C SER A 88 -9.69 13.85 6.35
N GLU A 89 -10.22 12.62 6.28
CA GLU A 89 -10.72 11.99 5.05
C GLU A 89 -9.72 12.12 3.87
N LEU A 90 -8.42 12.00 4.18
CA LEU A 90 -7.38 12.16 3.17
C LEU A 90 -7.48 11.02 2.15
N GLU A 91 -7.52 11.38 0.85
CA GLU A 91 -7.64 10.44 -0.25
C GLU A 91 -6.34 9.64 -0.48
N VAL A 92 -6.00 8.75 0.46
CA VAL A 92 -4.81 7.90 0.39
C VAL A 92 -5.14 6.50 -0.11
N MET A 93 -6.02 5.82 0.62
CA MET A 93 -6.57 4.48 0.38
C MET A 93 -8.02 4.50 0.90
N ASP A 94 -8.82 3.50 0.54
CA ASP A 94 -10.13 3.35 1.19
C ASP A 94 -9.98 3.10 2.69
N GLY A 95 -10.99 3.51 3.48
CA GLY A 95 -10.94 3.41 4.93
C GLY A 95 -10.75 1.99 5.46
N THR A 96 -11.21 0.97 4.72
CA THR A 96 -11.02 -0.44 5.12
C THR A 96 -9.55 -0.83 5.07
N ALA A 97 -8.84 -0.41 4.03
CA ALA A 97 -7.42 -0.68 3.89
C ALA A 97 -6.59 0.04 4.96
N ILE A 98 -6.90 1.30 5.25
CA ILE A 98 -6.25 2.07 6.33
C ILE A 98 -6.49 1.39 7.69
N ALA A 99 -7.72 0.97 7.98
CA ALA A 99 -8.06 0.27 9.21
C ALA A 99 -7.29 -1.05 9.35
N LEU A 100 -7.22 -1.86 8.29
CA LEU A 100 -6.45 -3.10 8.28
C LEU A 100 -4.96 -2.87 8.57
N CYS A 101 -4.34 -1.88 7.91
CA CYS A 101 -2.95 -1.53 8.18
C CYS A 101 -2.75 -1.03 9.61
N LYS A 102 -3.64 -0.17 10.12
CA LYS A 102 -3.61 0.33 11.50
C LYS A 102 -3.66 -0.81 12.51
N ASP A 103 -4.63 -1.72 12.38
CA ASP A 103 -4.87 -2.78 13.36
C ASP A 103 -3.77 -3.84 13.37
N ASN A 104 -3.03 -3.97 12.27
CA ASN A 104 -1.85 -4.84 12.17
C ASN A 104 -0.53 -4.07 12.34
N ALA A 105 -0.58 -2.77 12.67
CA ALA A 105 0.58 -1.89 12.81
C ALA A 105 1.54 -1.90 11.59
N ILE A 106 0.98 -1.98 10.37
CA ILE A 106 1.75 -2.03 9.11
C ILE A 106 1.85 -0.62 8.53
N PRO A 107 3.03 0.02 8.54
CA PRO A 107 3.22 1.33 7.95
C PRO A 107 2.91 1.35 6.45
N ILE A 108 2.49 2.50 5.94
CA ILE A 108 2.26 2.74 4.52
C ILE A 108 3.20 3.84 4.05
N VAL A 109 3.84 3.67 2.91
CA VAL A 109 4.64 4.71 2.25
C VAL A 109 4.00 5.02 0.91
N VAL A 110 3.51 6.25 0.75
CA VAL A 110 2.89 6.75 -0.47
C VAL A 110 3.92 7.57 -1.22
N PHE A 111 4.24 7.18 -2.46
CA PHE A 111 5.30 7.82 -3.23
C PHE A 111 5.00 7.81 -4.74
N ASP A 112 5.73 8.62 -5.50
CA ASP A 112 5.62 8.66 -6.96
C ASP A 112 6.37 7.48 -7.59
N LEU A 113 5.67 6.74 -8.46
CA LEU A 113 6.24 5.60 -9.18
C LEU A 113 7.20 6.04 -10.31
N PHE A 114 6.96 7.20 -10.92
CA PHE A 114 7.60 7.59 -12.19
C PHE A 114 8.95 8.29 -12.01
N GLY A 115 9.22 8.85 -10.83
CA GLY A 115 10.53 9.38 -10.50
C GLY A 115 11.64 8.33 -10.59
N ALA A 116 12.73 8.69 -11.26
CA ALA A 116 13.84 7.79 -11.51
C ALA A 116 14.42 7.22 -10.21
N GLY A 117 14.42 5.89 -10.08
CA GLY A 117 14.96 5.19 -8.92
C GLY A 117 14.08 5.18 -7.67
N ASN A 118 12.87 5.76 -7.71
CA ASN A 118 12.03 5.92 -6.53
C ASN A 118 11.69 4.62 -5.81
N ILE A 119 11.46 3.52 -6.54
CA ILE A 119 11.25 2.20 -5.92
C ILE A 119 12.45 1.79 -5.07
N GLY A 120 13.67 1.94 -5.60
CA GLY A 120 14.90 1.60 -4.89
C GLY A 120 15.10 2.46 -3.65
N ARG A 121 14.86 3.77 -3.77
CA ARG A 121 14.95 4.74 -2.67
C ARG A 121 13.94 4.43 -1.55
N ALA A 122 12.70 4.11 -1.93
CA ALA A 122 11.65 3.74 -1.00
C ALA A 122 12.01 2.47 -0.22
N VAL A 123 12.50 1.43 -0.90
CA VAL A 123 12.95 0.18 -0.27
C VAL A 123 14.20 0.39 0.60
N ALA A 124 15.08 1.33 0.22
CA ALA A 124 16.26 1.70 1.02
C ALA A 124 15.92 2.51 2.29
N GLY A 125 14.66 2.90 2.47
CA GLY A 125 14.21 3.69 3.63
C GLY A 125 14.57 5.17 3.56
N GLU A 126 14.89 5.69 2.37
CA GLU A 126 15.08 7.13 2.18
C GLU A 126 13.79 7.93 2.48
N PRO A 127 13.91 9.21 2.87
CA PRO A 127 12.74 10.07 3.12
C PRO A 127 12.08 10.47 1.78
N ILE A 128 11.32 9.54 1.21
CA ILE A 128 10.55 9.72 -0.02
C ILE A 128 9.06 9.65 0.26
N GLY A 129 8.32 10.56 -0.35
CA GLY A 129 6.87 10.55 -0.26
C GLY A 129 6.35 10.93 1.11
N THR A 130 5.24 10.29 1.48
CA THR A 130 4.61 10.45 2.80
C THR A 130 4.56 9.11 3.51
N ARG A 131 5.00 9.08 4.77
CA ARG A 131 4.95 7.89 5.61
C ARG A 131 3.76 7.94 6.56
N ILE A 132 2.94 6.90 6.56
CA ILE A 132 1.79 6.72 7.45
C ILE A 132 2.11 5.59 8.43
N GLN A 133 2.00 5.85 9.73
CA GLN A 133 2.40 4.90 10.77
C GLN A 133 1.61 5.11 12.06
N PRO A 134 1.72 4.19 13.05
CA PRO A 134 1.19 4.45 14.39
C PRO A 134 1.82 5.71 14.98
N ALA A 135 1.05 6.46 15.77
CA ALA A 135 1.54 7.60 16.53
C ALA A 135 2.53 7.18 17.63
#